data_AF-A0A0S9Q715-F1
#
_entry.id   AF-A0A0S9Q715-F1
#
_cell.length_a   1.000
_cell.length_b   1.000
_cell.length_c   1.000
_cell.angle_alpha   90.00
_cell.angle_beta   90.00
_cell.angle_gamma   90.00
#
_symmetry.space_group_name_H-M   'P 1'
#
loop_
_entity.id
_entity.type
_entity.pdbx_description
1 polymer ?
#
loop_
_entity_poly.entity_id
_entity_poly.type
_entity_poly.pdbx_seq_one_letter_code
_entity_poly.pdbx_strand_id
1 'polypeptide(L)'
;MAEGRHQPPKGVQENGERAVRWIEEGKAGRNFTDVGDHRAHQLAAGEKLTDEQVKKMQAYFKRHSVDKDADGFTHGTDGFPSPGRVAWDAWGGDEGERWVGGIEL
;
A
#
# COMPACT_ATOMS: atom_id res chain seq x y z
N MET A 1 -16.72 8.67 -14.91
CA MET A 1 -15.55 8.14 -14.16
C MET A 1 -14.45 9.18 -14.29
N ALA A 2 -13.87 9.66 -13.18
CA ALA A 2 -12.69 10.52 -13.26
C ALA A 2 -11.54 9.72 -13.89
N GLU A 3 -10.83 10.31 -14.86
CA GLU A 3 -9.70 9.66 -15.50
C GLU A 3 -8.51 9.61 -14.54
N GLY A 4 -7.81 8.48 -14.47
CA GLY A 4 -6.60 8.35 -13.68
C GLY A 4 -5.48 9.21 -14.28
N ARG A 5 -4.87 10.07 -13.45
CA ARG A 5 -3.82 11.02 -13.88
C ARG A 5 -2.47 10.78 -13.20
N HIS A 6 -2.45 10.03 -12.10
CA HIS A 6 -1.26 9.78 -11.30
C HIS A 6 -0.73 8.38 -11.58
N GLN A 7 0.41 8.29 -12.27
CA GLN A 7 1.04 7.01 -12.58
C GLN A 7 1.85 6.53 -11.35
N PRO A 8 1.55 5.35 -10.78
CA PRO A 8 2.37 4.78 -9.70
C PRO A 8 3.81 4.51 -10.20
N PRO A 9 4.85 4.99 -9.49
CA PRO A 9 6.24 4.64 -9.75
C PRO A 9 6.49 3.13 -9.65
N LYS A 10 7.61 2.65 -10.21
CA LYS A 10 7.90 1.22 -10.24
C LYS A 10 7.97 0.57 -8.86
N GLY A 11 8.62 1.21 -7.89
CA GLY A 11 8.66 0.68 -6.53
C GLY A 11 7.28 0.55 -5.87
N VAL A 12 6.36 1.47 -6.16
CA VAL A 12 4.95 1.36 -5.70
C VAL A 12 4.27 0.12 -6.30
N GLN A 13 4.54 -0.17 -7.57
CA GLN A 13 4.02 -1.36 -8.26
C GLN A 13 4.59 -2.64 -7.63
N GLU A 14 5.92 -2.69 -7.42
CA GLU A 14 6.61 -3.82 -6.80
C GLU A 14 6.12 -4.10 -5.37
N ASN A 15 5.81 -3.04 -4.61
CA ASN A 15 5.22 -3.17 -3.27
C ASN A 15 3.79 -3.71 -3.36
N GLY A 16 2.99 -3.25 -4.33
CA GLY A 16 1.67 -3.80 -4.62
C GLY A 16 1.72 -5.29 -4.99
N GLU A 17 2.61 -5.69 -5.90
CA GLU A 17 2.80 -7.09 -6.29
C GLU A 17 3.18 -7.98 -5.10
N ARG A 18 4.10 -7.49 -4.26
CA ARG A 18 4.52 -8.20 -3.04
C ARG A 18 3.36 -8.35 -2.04
N ALA A 19 2.55 -7.31 -1.88
CA ALA A 19 1.39 -7.34 -1.01
C ALA A 19 0.31 -8.31 -1.50
N VAL A 20 0.00 -8.30 -2.80
CA VAL A 20 -0.93 -9.27 -3.42
C VAL A 20 -0.50 -10.70 -3.08
N ARG A 21 0.78 -11.03 -3.29
CA ARG A 21 1.30 -12.35 -2.94
C ARG A 21 1.10 -12.69 -1.46
N TRP A 22 1.35 -11.75 -0.55
CA TRP A 22 1.15 -12.00 0.89
C TRP A 22 -0.32 -12.15 1.28
N ILE A 23 -1.22 -11.44 0.61
CA ILE A 23 -2.66 -11.58 0.80
C ILE A 23 -3.10 -12.98 0.36
N GLU A 24 -2.66 -13.45 -0.81
CA GLU A 24 -2.93 -14.80 -1.32
C GLU A 24 -2.34 -15.90 -0.42
N GLU A 25 -1.17 -15.66 0.18
CA GLU A 25 -0.54 -16.55 1.17
C GLU A 25 -1.25 -16.52 2.55
N GLY A 26 -2.29 -15.69 2.73
CA GLY A 26 -3.06 -15.60 3.97
C GLY A 26 -2.35 -14.83 5.10
N LYS A 27 -1.37 -13.98 4.77
CA LYS A 27 -0.62 -13.18 5.75
C LYS A 27 -1.29 -11.86 6.10
N ALA A 28 -2.36 -11.51 5.39
CA ALA A 28 -3.18 -10.34 5.69
C ALA A 28 -3.85 -10.49 7.07
N GLY A 29 -4.03 -9.37 7.77
CA GLY A 29 -4.68 -9.35 9.08
C GLY A 29 -6.17 -9.70 9.00
N ARG A 30 -6.75 -10.14 10.12
CA ARG A 30 -8.20 -10.46 10.21
C ARG A 30 -9.12 -9.27 9.88
N ASN A 31 -8.62 -8.05 10.03
CA ASN A 31 -9.34 -6.81 9.71
C ASN A 31 -8.89 -6.20 8.37
N PHE A 32 -8.14 -6.94 7.56
CA PHE A 32 -7.80 -6.51 6.21
C PHE A 32 -9.08 -6.44 5.38
N THR A 33 -9.17 -5.44 4.51
CA THR A 33 -10.41 -5.09 3.81
C THR A 33 -10.24 -5.22 2.31
N ASP A 34 -11.34 -5.47 1.60
CA ASP A 34 -11.40 -5.52 0.13
C ASP A 34 -10.86 -4.23 -0.52
N VAL A 35 -10.93 -3.09 0.18
CA VAL A 35 -10.36 -1.82 -0.29
C VAL A 35 -8.83 -1.89 -0.36
N GLY A 36 -8.19 -2.51 0.63
CA GLY A 36 -6.75 -2.73 0.65
C GLY A 36 -6.32 -3.74 -0.41
N ASP A 37 -7.07 -4.83 -0.55
CA ASP A 37 -6.83 -5.85 -1.57
C ASP A 37 -6.91 -5.27 -2.99
N HIS A 38 -8.00 -4.58 -3.30
CA HIS A 38 -8.19 -3.93 -4.58
C HIS A 38 -7.10 -2.88 -4.86
N ARG A 39 -6.67 -2.12 -3.84
CA ARG A 39 -5.56 -1.17 -3.98
C ARG A 39 -4.26 -1.87 -4.34
N ALA A 40 -3.94 -2.99 -3.70
CA ALA A 40 -2.73 -3.76 -3.98
C ALA A 40 -2.70 -4.20 -5.44
N HIS A 41 -3.79 -4.80 -5.93
CA HIS A 41 -3.92 -5.23 -7.32
C HIS A 41 -3.85 -4.05 -8.31
N GLN A 42 -4.52 -2.93 -7.99
CA GLN A 42 -4.49 -1.74 -8.83
C GLN A 42 -3.07 -1.16 -8.97
N LEU A 43 -2.33 -1.10 -7.86
CA LEU A 43 -0.94 -0.64 -7.85
C LEU A 43 -0.02 -1.63 -8.57
N ALA A 44 -0.18 -2.92 -8.33
CA ALA A 44 0.58 -3.99 -9.00
C ALA A 44 0.43 -3.93 -10.53
N ALA A 45 -0.80 -3.69 -11.01
CA ALA A 45 -1.09 -3.53 -12.44
C ALA A 45 -0.55 -2.21 -13.03
N GLY A 46 -0.02 -1.30 -12.19
CA GLY A 46 0.48 -0.01 -12.62
C GLY A 46 -0.62 0.92 -13.14
N GLU A 47 -1.86 0.73 -12.69
CA GLU A 47 -2.99 1.57 -13.13
C GLU A 47 -2.85 3.00 -12.62
N LYS A 48 -3.27 3.96 -13.46
CA LYS A 48 -3.27 5.37 -13.07
C LYS A 48 -4.36 5.64 -12.03
N LEU A 49 -4.00 6.42 -11.03
CA LEU A 49 -4.86 6.80 -9.92
C LEU A 49 -5.50 8.17 -10.16
N THR A 50 -6.74 8.34 -9.71
CA THR A 50 -7.45 9.63 -9.66
C THR A 50 -7.03 10.44 -8.42
N ASP A 51 -7.29 11.75 -8.44
CA ASP A 51 -7.01 12.63 -7.29
C ASP A 51 -7.67 12.13 -5.99
N GLU A 52 -8.91 11.63 -6.08
CA GLU A 52 -9.62 11.05 -4.93
C GLU A 52 -8.94 9.80 -4.39
N GLN A 53 -8.39 8.95 -5.27
CA GLN A 53 -7.65 7.76 -4.84
C GLN A 53 -6.33 8.15 -4.18
N VAL A 54 -5.61 9.14 -4.71
CA VAL A 54 -4.38 9.67 -4.07
C VAL A 54 -4.71 10.31 -2.71
N LYS A 55 -5.81 11.08 -2.58
CA LYS A 55 -6.27 11.60 -1.27
C LYS A 55 -6.53 10.47 -0.27
N LYS A 56 -7.11 9.36 -0.70
CA LYS A 56 -7.33 8.18 0.16
C LYS A 56 -6.00 7.56 0.60
N MET A 57 -5.02 7.45 -0.30
CA MET A 57 -3.67 6.96 0.03
C MET A 57 -2.98 7.89 1.05
N GLN A 58 -2.99 9.21 0.83
CA GLN A 58 -2.44 10.19 1.77
C GLN A 58 -3.08 10.06 3.16
N ALA A 59 -4.41 9.94 3.22
CA ALA A 59 -5.13 9.75 4.48
C ALA A 59 -4.81 8.40 5.14
N TYR A 60 -4.61 7.34 4.36
CA TYR A 60 -4.19 6.04 4.87
C TYR A 60 -2.83 6.13 5.57
N PHE A 61 -1.80 6.62 4.86
CA PHE A 61 -0.44 6.70 5.41
C PHE A 61 -0.34 7.59 6.64
N LYS A 62 -1.07 8.73 6.66
CA LYS A 62 -1.11 9.61 7.83
C LYS A 62 -1.66 8.93 9.10
N ARG A 63 -2.57 7.97 8.95
CA ARG A 63 -3.19 7.25 10.09
C ARG A 63 -2.38 6.03 10.55
N HIS A 64 -1.60 5.45 9.64
CA HIS A 64 -0.92 4.16 9.85
C HIS A 64 0.61 4.31 9.91
N SER A 65 1.14 5.53 9.95
CA SER A 65 2.59 5.75 10.11
C SER A 65 3.15 5.15 11.41
N VAL A 66 2.32 5.05 12.45
CA VAL A 66 2.66 4.39 13.72
C VAL A 66 2.82 2.87 13.60
N ASP A 67 2.24 2.25 12.57
CA ASP A 67 2.35 0.79 12.36
C ASP A 67 3.79 0.37 11.99
N LYS A 68 4.62 1.34 11.57
CA LYS A 68 6.03 1.12 11.22
C LYS A 68 6.89 0.71 12.42
N ASP A 69 6.46 1.05 13.63
CA ASP A 69 7.16 0.75 14.88
C ASP A 69 6.82 -0.65 15.43
N ALA A 70 5.89 -1.38 14.81
CA ALA A 70 5.48 -2.70 15.25
C ALA A 70 6.50 -3.80 14.87
N ASP A 71 6.60 -4.83 15.71
CA ASP A 71 7.37 -6.03 15.41
C ASP A 71 6.92 -6.70 14.10
N GLY A 72 7.87 -7.28 13.36
CA GLY A 72 7.62 -7.89 12.05
C GLY A 72 7.33 -6.90 10.91
N PHE A 73 7.42 -5.58 11.15
CA PHE A 73 7.21 -4.58 10.09
C PHE A 73 8.42 -4.42 9.16
N THR A 74 9.63 -4.50 9.72
CA THR A 74 10.88 -4.31 8.99
C THR A 74 11.36 -5.64 8.41
N HIS A 75 11.85 -5.61 7.17
CA HIS A 75 12.37 -6.81 6.52
C HIS A 75 13.53 -7.40 7.32
N GLY A 76 13.49 -8.71 7.59
CA GLY A 76 14.53 -9.43 8.33
C GLY A 76 14.37 -9.44 9.85
N THR A 77 13.29 -8.86 10.39
CA THR A 77 12.90 -9.09 11.79
C THR A 77 12.04 -10.34 11.91
N ASP A 78 12.01 -10.92 13.11
CA ASP A 78 11.15 -12.05 13.40
C ASP A 78 9.66 -11.69 13.16
N GLY A 79 8.90 -12.62 12.59
CA GLY A 79 7.49 -12.38 12.25
C GLY A 79 7.24 -11.53 11.01
N PHE A 80 8.25 -11.24 10.17
CA PHE A 80 8.04 -10.56 8.90
C PHE A 80 7.42 -11.47 7.82
N PRO A 81 6.42 -10.98 7.04
CA PRO A 81 5.74 -9.70 7.20
C PRO A 81 4.65 -9.78 8.26
N SER A 82 4.56 -8.75 9.11
CA SER A 82 3.41 -8.56 9.99
C SER A 82 2.15 -8.19 9.20
N PRO A 83 0.94 -8.39 9.75
CA PRO A 83 -0.30 -7.93 9.12
C PRO A 83 -0.31 -6.44 8.77
N GLY A 84 0.28 -5.60 9.63
CA GLY A 84 0.43 -4.17 9.37
C GLY A 84 1.36 -3.89 8.19
N ARG A 85 2.43 -4.69 8.04
CA ARG A 85 3.31 -4.59 6.88
C ARG A 85 2.64 -5.00 5.58
N VAL A 86 1.83 -6.07 5.59
CA VAL A 86 1.05 -6.47 4.42
C VAL A 86 0.11 -5.35 3.99
N ALA A 87 -0.59 -4.72 4.96
CA ALA A 87 -1.44 -3.58 4.67
C ALA A 87 -0.63 -2.38 4.15
N TRP A 88 0.52 -2.07 4.73
CA TRP A 88 1.37 -0.98 4.29
C TRP A 88 1.81 -1.12 2.82
N ASP A 89 2.30 -2.32 2.45
CA ASP A 89 2.72 -2.60 1.08
C ASP A 89 1.52 -2.65 0.11
N ALA A 90 0.33 -3.07 0.56
CA ALA A 90 -0.90 -3.03 -0.23
C ALA A 90 -1.27 -1.60 -0.69
N TRP A 91 -0.85 -0.59 0.07
CA TRP A 91 -1.01 0.82 -0.28
C TRP A 91 0.22 1.41 -1.00
N GLY A 92 1.23 0.60 -1.32
CA GLY A 92 2.43 1.00 -2.05
C GLY A 92 3.69 1.13 -1.21
N GLY A 93 3.64 0.80 0.08
CA GLY A 93 4.79 0.83 0.97
C GLY A 93 5.36 2.23 1.20
N ASP A 94 6.61 2.30 1.65
CA ASP A 94 7.31 3.58 1.87
C ASP A 94 7.44 4.41 0.59
N GLU A 95 7.49 3.75 -0.57
CA GLU A 95 7.52 4.43 -1.86
C GLU A 95 6.16 5.02 -2.22
N GLY A 96 5.08 4.35 -1.85
CA GLY A 96 3.71 4.86 -1.97
C GLY A 96 3.52 6.08 -1.09
N GLU A 97 3.96 6.00 0.18
CA GLU A 97 3.92 7.13 1.13
C GLU A 97 4.65 8.36 0.58
N ARG A 98 5.90 8.19 0.13
CA ARG A 98 6.69 9.27 -0.45
C ARG A 98 6.07 9.82 -1.73
N TRP A 99 5.59 8.95 -2.60
CA TRP A 99 5.01 9.34 -3.87
C TRP A 99 3.77 10.21 -3.69
N VAL A 100 2.78 9.71 -2.94
CA VAL A 100 1.53 10.46 -2.75
C VAL A 100 1.71 11.69 -1.87
N GLY A 101 2.69 11.68 -0.96
CA GLY A 101 3.05 12.85 -0.15
C GLY A 101 3.62 14.01 -0.97
N GLY A 102 4.18 13.75 -2.15
CA GLY A 102 4.69 14.78 -3.07
C GLY A 102 3.66 15.34 -4.05
N ILE A 103 2.41 14.84 -4.03
CA ILE A 103 1.35 15.27 -4.95
C ILE A 103 0.45 16.31 -4.25
N GLU A 104 0.34 17.49 -4.85
CA GLU A 104 -0.60 18.54 -4.44
C GLU A 104 -1.96 18.33 -5.14
N LEU A 105 -3.07 18.34 -4.38
CA LEU A 105 -4.43 17.96 -4.84
C LEU A 105 -5.53 18.92 -4.37
#